data_AF-A0AAE3J826-F1
#
_entry.id   AF-A0AAE3J826-F1
#
_cell.length_a   1.000
_cell.length_b   1.000
_cell.length_c   1.000
_cell.angle_alpha   90.00
_cell.angle_beta   90.00
_cell.angle_gamma   90.00
#
_symmetry.space_group_name_H-M   'P 1'
#
loop_
_entity.id
_entity.type
_entity.pdbx_description
1 polymer ?
#
loop_
_entity_poly.entity_id
_entity_poly.type
_entity_poly.pdbx_seq_one_letter_code
_entity_poly.pdbx_strand_id
1 'polypeptide(L)'
;MTTFYVISLKLFKYKITDVVTDMKITYYGTSASEAWPALFCECEACRLARKYGGKNVRSRSQTLIDDTLLLDFPPDTNYHAQVLGLNLRRVRTLLLTHSHHDHFFPADLGLRSDQYAEGLAEEKLTIYGNETVISMCEDAKRVCRNPEQYITFHEI
;
A
#
# COMPACT_ATOMS: atom_id res chain seq x y z
N MET A 1 66.19 -24.42 18.87
CA MET A 1 64.84 -25.01 19.03
C MET A 1 63.84 -23.86 19.09
N THR A 2 63.13 -23.63 18.00
CA THR A 2 62.02 -22.67 17.98
C THR A 2 60.86 -23.36 17.30
N THR A 3 59.93 -23.84 18.11
CA THR A 3 58.75 -24.60 17.67
C THR A 3 57.74 -23.60 17.11
N PHE A 4 57.45 -23.70 15.82
CA PHE A 4 56.34 -22.93 15.21
C PHE A 4 55.03 -23.67 15.49
N TYR A 5 54.11 -23.04 16.23
CA TYR A 5 52.73 -23.51 16.36
C TYR A 5 51.93 -23.08 15.14
N VAL A 6 51.45 -24.05 14.36
CA VAL A 6 50.46 -23.82 13.30
C VAL A 6 49.09 -23.76 13.97
N ILE A 7 48.54 -22.55 14.12
CA ILE A 7 47.15 -22.37 14.53
C ILE A 7 46.29 -22.55 13.27
N SER A 8 45.72 -23.74 13.10
CA SER A 8 44.73 -24.01 12.05
C SER A 8 43.38 -23.41 12.43
N LEU A 9 43.17 -22.13 12.10
CA LEU A 9 41.84 -21.53 12.11
C LEU A 9 41.05 -22.09 10.92
N LYS A 10 40.10 -23.00 11.21
CA LYS A 10 39.04 -23.36 10.26
C LYS A 10 38.24 -22.09 9.95
N LEU A 11 38.56 -21.43 8.85
CA LEU A 11 37.70 -20.42 8.24
C LEU A 11 36.38 -21.11 7.89
N PHE A 12 35.33 -20.85 8.67
CA PHE A 12 33.96 -21.09 8.26
C PHE A 12 33.75 -20.36 6.93
N LYS A 13 33.57 -21.11 5.84
CA LYS A 13 33.05 -20.56 4.59
C LYS A 13 31.57 -20.22 4.80
N TYR A 14 31.28 -19.11 5.47
CA TYR A 14 29.97 -18.48 5.33
C TYR A 14 29.90 -17.86 3.94
N LYS A 15 29.03 -18.41 3.10
CA LYS A 15 28.61 -17.74 1.88
C LYS A 15 27.64 -16.66 2.33
N ILE A 16 28.15 -15.44 2.57
CA ILE A 16 27.27 -14.27 2.58
C ILE A 16 26.74 -14.20 1.16
N THR A 17 25.52 -14.67 0.95
CA THR A 17 24.82 -14.38 -0.29
C THR A 17 24.39 -12.93 -0.13
N ASP A 18 25.19 -12.00 -0.64
CA ASP A 18 24.84 -10.57 -0.78
C ASP A 18 23.69 -10.40 -1.78
N VAL A 19 22.57 -11.09 -1.56
CA VAL A 19 21.33 -10.81 -2.29
C VAL A 19 20.75 -9.59 -1.62
N VAL A 20 21.31 -8.42 -1.93
CA VAL A 20 20.56 -7.18 -1.85
C VAL A 20 19.52 -7.29 -2.96
N THR A 21 18.30 -7.69 -2.60
CA THR A 21 17.16 -7.52 -3.50
C THR A 21 16.89 -6.03 -3.57
N ASP A 22 16.98 -5.43 -4.76
CA ASP A 22 16.61 -4.03 -4.95
C ASP A 22 15.17 -3.81 -4.46
N MET A 23 14.98 -2.86 -3.54
CA MET A 23 13.65 -2.45 -3.10
C MET A 23 12.97 -1.67 -4.22
N LYS A 24 11.77 -2.09 -4.61
CA LYS A 24 10.94 -1.41 -5.61
C LYS A 24 9.87 -0.57 -4.92
N ILE A 25 9.92 0.74 -5.15
CA ILE A 25 8.91 1.69 -4.67
C ILE A 25 8.14 2.24 -5.88
N THR A 26 6.82 2.13 -5.86
CA THR A 26 5.92 2.65 -6.90
C THR A 26 4.96 3.66 -6.30
N TYR A 27 4.89 4.86 -6.86
CA TYR A 27 3.95 5.90 -6.44
C TYR A 27 2.74 5.94 -7.40
N TYR A 28 1.54 5.70 -6.87
CA TYR A 28 0.30 5.78 -7.65
C TYR A 28 -0.36 7.15 -7.58
N GLY A 29 -0.21 7.83 -6.45
CA GLY A 29 -0.61 9.21 -6.28
C GLY A 29 0.39 9.96 -5.43
N THR A 30 0.47 11.27 -5.63
CA THR A 30 1.53 12.12 -5.05
C THR A 30 1.04 13.52 -4.70
N SER A 31 -0.27 13.73 -4.69
CA SER A 31 -0.88 15.01 -4.31
C SER A 31 -1.31 15.00 -2.85
N ALA A 32 -1.61 16.20 -2.33
CA ALA A 32 -2.30 16.40 -1.07
C ALA A 32 -3.79 15.97 -1.14
N SER A 33 -4.49 16.16 -0.03
CA SER A 33 -5.87 15.72 0.23
C SER A 33 -6.90 16.11 -0.84
N GLU A 34 -6.73 17.28 -1.44
CA GLU A 34 -7.61 17.83 -2.46
C GLU A 34 -7.38 17.28 -3.87
N ALA A 35 -6.33 16.46 -4.06
CA ALA A 35 -5.77 16.07 -5.35
C ALA A 35 -5.32 17.29 -6.20
N TRP A 36 -4.77 17.08 -7.38
CA TRP A 36 -4.44 18.18 -8.29
C TRP A 36 -4.79 17.81 -9.72
N PRO A 37 -5.60 18.60 -10.44
CA PRO A 37 -6.37 19.77 -10.00
C PRO A 37 -7.35 19.49 -8.85
N ALA A 38 -7.50 20.44 -7.92
CA ALA A 38 -8.47 20.31 -6.84
C ALA A 38 -9.92 20.48 -7.35
N LEU A 39 -10.86 19.71 -6.79
CA LEU A 39 -12.23 19.54 -7.33
C LEU A 39 -12.95 20.86 -7.63
N PHE A 40 -12.88 21.83 -6.72
CA PHE A 40 -13.60 23.12 -6.81
C PHE A 40 -12.68 24.32 -7.09
N CYS A 41 -11.42 24.08 -7.48
CA CYS A 41 -10.43 25.15 -7.66
C CYS A 41 -10.32 25.61 -9.13
N GLU A 42 -10.40 26.92 -9.35
CA GLU A 42 -10.24 27.57 -10.67
C GLU A 42 -8.98 28.44 -10.77
N CYS A 43 -7.99 28.25 -9.88
CA CYS A 43 -6.71 28.95 -10.00
C CYS A 43 -6.02 28.56 -11.32
N GLU A 44 -5.15 29.44 -11.82
CA GLU A 44 -4.49 29.25 -13.12
C GLU A 44 -3.72 27.91 -13.17
N ALA A 45 -3.06 27.50 -12.09
CA ALA A 45 -2.36 26.22 -12.03
C ALA A 45 -3.29 25.02 -12.21
N CYS A 46 -4.45 25.01 -11.53
CA CYS A 46 -5.45 23.95 -11.68
C CYS A 46 -6.06 23.94 -13.08
N ARG A 47 -6.33 25.12 -13.65
CA ARG A 47 -6.86 25.26 -15.02
C ARG A 47 -5.86 24.72 -16.07
N LEU A 48 -4.58 25.04 -15.92
CA LEU A 48 -3.52 24.52 -16.78
C LEU A 48 -3.32 23.00 -16.60
N ALA A 49 -3.40 22.49 -15.37
CA ALA A 49 -3.33 21.07 -15.11
C ALA A 49 -4.49 20.29 -15.75
N ARG A 50 -5.74 20.80 -15.69
CA ARG A 50 -6.88 20.25 -16.44
C ARG A 50 -6.63 20.26 -17.95
N LYS A 51 -6.12 21.39 -18.47
CA LYS A 51 -5.88 21.58 -19.90
C LYS A 51 -4.81 20.62 -20.45
N TYR A 52 -3.70 20.46 -19.73
CA TYR A 52 -2.55 19.71 -20.22
C TYR A 52 -2.56 18.23 -19.82
N GLY A 53 -3.30 17.85 -18.78
CA GLY A 53 -3.42 16.47 -18.35
C GLY A 53 -2.06 15.83 -18.02
N GLY A 54 -1.99 14.51 -18.19
CA GLY A 54 -0.78 13.72 -17.98
C GLY A 54 -0.23 13.89 -16.57
N LYS A 55 1.08 14.16 -16.45
CA LYS A 55 1.77 14.37 -15.15
C LYS A 55 1.24 15.55 -14.32
N ASN A 56 0.43 16.42 -14.92
CA ASN A 56 -0.20 17.53 -14.21
C ASN A 56 -1.49 17.12 -13.48
N VAL A 57 -1.96 15.88 -13.66
CA VAL A 57 -3.07 15.32 -12.90
C VAL A 57 -2.48 14.33 -11.89
N ARG A 58 -2.70 14.59 -10.61
CA ARG A 58 -2.12 13.87 -9.48
C ARG A 58 -3.25 13.53 -8.50
N SER A 59 -3.48 12.24 -8.30
CA SER A 59 -4.35 11.70 -7.25
C SER A 59 -3.69 11.79 -5.87
N ARG A 60 -4.47 11.46 -4.82
CA ARG A 60 -4.01 11.45 -3.43
C ARG A 60 -2.91 10.42 -3.21
N SER A 61 -2.05 10.70 -2.23
CA SER A 61 -0.87 9.89 -1.92
C SER A 61 -1.19 8.40 -1.77
N GLN A 62 -0.48 7.56 -2.51
CA GLN A 62 -0.48 6.11 -2.32
C GLN A 62 0.82 5.51 -2.87
N THR A 63 1.42 4.62 -2.11
CA THR A 63 2.72 4.00 -2.45
C THR A 63 2.68 2.50 -2.29
N LEU A 64 3.27 1.76 -3.22
CA LEU A 64 3.43 0.30 -3.16
C LEU A 64 4.91 -0.06 -3.08
N ILE A 65 5.28 -0.87 -2.09
CA ILE A 65 6.62 -1.40 -1.88
C ILE A 65 6.63 -2.88 -2.22
N ASP A 66 7.59 -3.29 -3.06
CA ASP A 66 7.84 -4.68 -3.46
C ASP A 66 6.58 -5.44 -3.90
N ASP A 67 5.67 -4.72 -4.57
CA ASP A 67 4.39 -5.19 -5.08
C ASP A 67 3.43 -5.82 -4.03
N THR A 68 3.72 -5.73 -2.73
CA THR A 68 3.01 -6.46 -1.67
C THR A 68 2.60 -5.61 -0.46
N LEU A 69 3.35 -4.56 -0.14
CA LEU A 69 3.05 -3.63 0.95
C LEU A 69 2.52 -2.32 0.38
N LEU A 70 1.22 -2.08 0.56
CA LEU A 70 0.55 -0.86 0.11
C LEU A 70 0.43 0.11 1.29
N LEU A 71 0.93 1.33 1.11
CA LEU A 71 0.82 2.42 2.06
C LEU A 71 -0.39 3.24 1.69
N ASP A 72 -1.30 3.40 2.66
CA ASP A 72 -2.58 4.10 2.55
C ASP A 72 -3.57 3.47 1.53
N PHE A 73 -4.85 3.76 1.73
CA PHE A 73 -5.97 3.26 0.94
C PHE A 73 -6.97 4.39 0.65
N PRO A 74 -6.58 5.42 -0.12
CA PRO A 74 -7.44 6.56 -0.46
C PRO A 74 -8.62 6.15 -1.35
N PRO A 75 -9.62 7.03 -1.54
CA PRO A 75 -10.70 6.85 -2.51
C PRO A 75 -10.19 6.65 -3.95
N ASP A 76 -8.99 7.17 -4.25
CA ASP A 76 -8.34 7.03 -5.55
C ASP A 76 -7.81 5.60 -5.80
N THR A 77 -7.83 4.69 -4.82
CA THR A 77 -7.29 3.33 -4.97
C THR A 77 -7.96 2.56 -6.11
N ASN A 78 -9.27 2.72 -6.29
CA ASN A 78 -9.97 2.12 -7.42
C ASN A 78 -9.48 2.70 -8.76
N TYR A 79 -9.26 4.01 -8.84
CA TYR A 79 -8.65 4.64 -10.03
C TYR A 79 -7.23 4.12 -10.27
N HIS A 80 -6.41 3.98 -9.22
CA HIS A 80 -5.06 3.42 -9.33
C HIS A 80 -5.07 1.98 -9.84
N ALA A 81 -6.04 1.16 -9.41
CA ALA A 81 -6.20 -0.21 -9.89
C ALA A 81 -6.66 -0.27 -11.36
N GLN A 82 -7.67 0.51 -11.73
CA GLN A 82 -8.28 0.45 -13.05
C GLN A 82 -7.41 1.10 -14.14
N VAL A 83 -6.70 2.19 -13.80
CA VAL A 83 -6.03 3.04 -14.80
C VAL A 83 -4.51 2.95 -14.71
N LEU A 84 -3.95 2.80 -13.51
CA LEU A 84 -2.50 2.83 -13.28
C LEU A 84 -1.87 1.45 -13.05
N GLY A 85 -2.68 0.39 -13.06
CA GLY A 85 -2.20 -0.99 -12.95
C GLY A 85 -1.86 -1.45 -11.53
N LEU A 86 -2.37 -0.79 -10.49
CA LEU A 86 -2.26 -1.28 -9.12
C LEU A 86 -2.96 -2.65 -8.98
N ASN A 87 -2.16 -3.70 -8.83
CA ASN A 87 -2.68 -5.05 -8.68
C ASN A 87 -2.98 -5.38 -7.22
N LEU A 88 -4.19 -5.04 -6.77
CA LEU A 88 -4.67 -5.31 -5.40
C LEU A 88 -4.68 -6.80 -5.03
N ARG A 89 -4.70 -7.73 -6.00
CA ARG A 89 -4.63 -9.17 -5.73
C ARG A 89 -3.26 -9.59 -5.17
N ARG A 90 -2.20 -8.86 -5.50
CA ARG A 90 -0.82 -9.14 -5.02
C ARG A 90 -0.53 -8.50 -3.67
N VAL A 91 -1.30 -7.49 -3.28
CA VAL A 91 -1.14 -6.80 -2.01
C VAL A 91 -1.45 -7.76 -0.87
N ARG A 92 -0.49 -7.91 0.04
CA ARG A 92 -0.59 -8.76 1.23
C ARG A 92 -0.83 -7.94 2.49
N THR A 93 -0.32 -6.71 2.51
CA THR A 93 -0.36 -5.85 3.68
C THR A 93 -0.75 -4.43 3.29
N LEU A 94 -1.70 -3.85 4.04
CA LEU A 94 -1.92 -2.41 4.09
C LEU A 94 -1.29 -1.84 5.34
N LEU A 95 -0.51 -0.76 5.19
CA LEU A 95 -0.07 0.07 6.29
C LEU A 95 -0.75 1.43 6.15
N LEU A 96 -1.64 1.73 7.08
CA LEU A 96 -2.40 2.97 7.10
C LEU A 96 -1.68 3.98 7.99
N THR A 97 -1.30 5.12 7.42
CA THR A 97 -0.54 6.14 8.15
C THR A 97 -1.38 6.86 9.19
N HIS A 98 -2.62 7.20 8.85
CA HIS A 98 -3.61 7.82 9.73
C HIS A 98 -5.02 7.77 9.10
N SER A 99 -6.03 8.25 9.82
CA SER A 99 -7.45 8.08 9.52
C SER A 99 -8.10 9.15 8.63
N HIS A 100 -7.33 10.11 8.08
CA HIS A 100 -7.92 11.13 7.23
C HIS A 100 -8.43 10.53 5.90
N HIS A 101 -9.50 11.12 5.39
CA HIS A 101 -10.24 10.64 4.22
C HIS A 101 -9.39 10.48 2.95
N ASP A 102 -8.30 11.25 2.82
CA ASP A 102 -7.38 11.17 1.70
C ASP A 102 -6.29 10.11 1.84
N HIS A 103 -6.28 9.39 2.96
CA HIS A 103 -5.40 8.26 3.23
C HIS A 103 -6.20 6.98 3.48
N PHE A 104 -7.45 7.09 3.94
CA PHE A 104 -8.24 5.92 4.28
C PHE A 104 -9.71 6.04 3.90
N PHE A 105 -10.12 5.17 2.96
CA PHE A 105 -11.50 4.98 2.55
C PHE A 105 -11.96 3.54 2.86
N PRO A 106 -12.41 3.28 4.11
CA PRO A 106 -12.62 1.92 4.63
C PRO A 106 -13.73 1.12 3.94
N ALA A 107 -14.75 1.77 3.39
CA ALA A 107 -15.89 1.07 2.79
C ALA A 107 -15.47 0.12 1.66
N ASP A 108 -14.49 0.53 0.85
CA ASP A 108 -13.98 -0.26 -0.28
C ASP A 108 -13.27 -1.55 0.17
N LEU A 109 -12.83 -1.65 1.43
CA LEU A 109 -12.31 -2.92 1.96
C LEU A 109 -13.37 -4.03 1.95
N GLY A 110 -14.65 -3.69 2.10
CA GLY A 110 -15.74 -4.66 2.01
C GLY A 110 -15.92 -5.26 0.61
N LEU A 111 -15.36 -4.63 -0.43
CA LEU A 111 -15.33 -5.19 -1.79
C LEU A 111 -14.36 -6.37 -1.91
N ARG A 112 -13.48 -6.60 -0.92
CA ARG A 112 -12.69 -7.83 -0.82
C ARG A 112 -13.54 -8.93 -0.20
N SER A 113 -14.49 -9.47 -0.97
CA SER A 113 -15.29 -10.64 -0.59
C SER A 113 -15.78 -11.40 -1.82
N ASP A 114 -16.24 -12.64 -1.61
CA ASP A 114 -16.67 -13.54 -2.71
C ASP A 114 -17.90 -13.01 -3.48
N GLN A 115 -18.57 -11.99 -2.95
CA GLN A 115 -19.69 -11.31 -3.61
C GLN A 115 -19.24 -10.33 -4.70
N TYR A 116 -18.03 -9.78 -4.57
CA TYR A 116 -17.53 -8.70 -5.41
C TYR A 116 -16.20 -9.01 -6.10
N ALA A 117 -15.49 -10.05 -5.68
CA ALA A 117 -14.20 -10.45 -6.24
C ALA A 117 -14.06 -11.97 -6.30
N GLU A 118 -13.66 -12.49 -7.46
CA GLU A 118 -13.26 -13.89 -7.64
C GLU A 118 -11.75 -14.05 -7.53
N GLY A 119 -11.29 -15.25 -7.13
CA GLY A 119 -9.87 -15.58 -7.10
C GLY A 119 -9.07 -14.83 -6.04
N LEU A 120 -9.71 -14.50 -4.91
CA LEU A 120 -9.03 -13.99 -3.73
C LEU A 120 -7.99 -15.00 -3.25
N ALA A 121 -6.85 -14.49 -2.77
CA ALA A 121 -5.86 -15.33 -2.11
C ALA A 121 -6.45 -15.95 -0.84
N GLU A 122 -6.04 -17.18 -0.50
CA GLU A 122 -6.47 -17.84 0.74
C GLU A 122 -6.05 -17.03 1.96
N GLU A 123 -4.90 -16.34 1.89
CA GLU A 123 -4.45 -15.46 2.94
C GLU A 123 -5.29 -14.18 3.00
N LYS A 124 -5.70 -13.84 4.23
CA LYS A 124 -6.37 -12.58 4.54
C LYS A 124 -5.43 -11.42 4.26
N LEU A 125 -6.01 -10.29 3.85
CA LEU A 125 -5.29 -9.03 3.78
C LEU A 125 -4.97 -8.56 5.20
N THR A 126 -3.69 -8.34 5.50
CA THR A 126 -3.28 -7.81 6.81
C THR A 126 -3.31 -6.29 6.78
N ILE A 127 -3.91 -5.65 7.78
CA ILE A 127 -4.01 -4.19 7.89
C ILE A 127 -3.40 -3.75 9.20
N TYR A 128 -2.46 -2.81 9.12
CA TYR A 128 -1.83 -2.15 10.26
C TYR A 128 -2.28 -0.69 10.34
N GLY A 129 -2.59 -0.22 11.55
CA GLY A 129 -2.94 1.16 11.84
C GLY A 129 -3.23 1.34 13.34
N ASN A 130 -3.42 2.58 13.78
CA ASN A 130 -3.76 2.86 15.18
C ASN A 130 -5.24 2.53 15.50
N GLU A 131 -5.63 2.72 16.75
CA GLU A 131 -7.01 2.51 17.24
C GLU A 131 -8.09 3.22 16.40
N THR A 132 -7.80 4.43 15.90
CA THR A 132 -8.77 5.23 15.14
C THR A 132 -9.02 4.61 13.77
N VAL A 133 -7.95 4.16 13.11
CA VAL A 133 -8.03 3.43 11.84
C VAL A 133 -8.84 2.15 12.02
N ILE A 134 -8.56 1.37 13.07
CA ILE A 134 -9.27 0.11 13.33
C ILE A 134 -10.76 0.36 13.58
N SER A 135 -11.11 1.38 14.37
CA SER A 135 -12.51 1.76 14.58
C SER A 135 -13.22 2.11 13.27
N MET A 136 -12.55 2.80 12.34
CA MET A 136 -13.12 3.13 11.04
C MET A 136 -13.27 1.92 10.11
N CYS A 137 -12.56 0.82 10.34
CA CYS A 137 -12.71 -0.40 9.53
C CYS A 137 -14.10 -1.03 9.64
N GLU A 138 -14.87 -0.71 10.68
CA GLU A 138 -16.29 -1.08 10.80
C GLU A 138 -17.12 -0.58 9.60
N ASP A 139 -16.68 0.48 8.91
CA ASP A 139 -17.34 0.98 7.70
C ASP A 139 -17.33 -0.03 6.55
N ALA A 140 -16.37 -0.97 6.51
CA ALA A 140 -16.37 -2.07 5.55
C ALA A 140 -17.63 -2.96 5.69
N LYS A 141 -18.24 -3.00 6.90
CA LYS A 141 -19.46 -3.76 7.17
C LYS A 141 -20.70 -3.21 6.46
N ARG A 142 -20.63 -1.96 5.97
CA ARG A 142 -21.67 -1.39 5.12
C ARG A 142 -21.75 -2.06 3.75
N VAL A 143 -20.66 -2.71 3.31
CA VAL A 143 -20.56 -3.35 1.99
C VAL A 143 -20.56 -4.89 2.11
N CYS A 144 -19.76 -5.46 3.02
CA CYS A 144 -19.72 -6.90 3.28
C CYS A 144 -20.03 -7.16 4.74
N ARG A 145 -20.99 -8.02 5.08
CA ARG A 145 -21.41 -8.22 6.49
C ARG A 145 -20.30 -8.76 7.39
N ASN A 146 -19.38 -9.56 6.86
CA ASN A 146 -18.33 -10.27 7.61
C ASN A 146 -16.94 -10.04 7.00
N PRO A 147 -16.42 -8.80 6.96
CA PRO A 147 -15.14 -8.49 6.31
C PRO A 147 -13.95 -9.20 6.98
N GLU A 148 -14.08 -9.60 8.25
CA GLU A 148 -13.05 -10.30 9.01
C GLU A 148 -12.74 -11.70 8.45
N GLN A 149 -13.59 -12.25 7.57
CA GLN A 149 -13.26 -13.47 6.83
C GLN A 149 -12.13 -13.24 5.82
N TYR A 150 -11.97 -12.01 5.31
CA TYR A 150 -11.04 -11.69 4.23
C TYR A 150 -9.90 -10.77 4.66
N ILE A 151 -10.00 -10.19 5.86
CA ILE A 151 -9.10 -9.15 6.37
C ILE A 151 -8.73 -9.45 7.83
N THR A 152 -7.52 -9.10 8.24
CA THR A 152 -7.06 -9.14 9.64
C THR A 152 -6.45 -7.80 10.02
N PHE A 153 -6.84 -7.27 11.18
CA PHE A 153 -6.40 -5.97 11.69
C PHE A 153 -5.38 -6.13 12.81
N HIS A 154 -4.36 -5.27 12.82
CA HIS A 154 -3.35 -5.19 13.87
C HIS A 154 -3.16 -3.73 14.29
N GLU A 155 -3.36 -3.47 15.57
CA GLU A 155 -3.06 -2.19 16.18
C GLU A 155 -1.56 -2.06 16.42
N ILE A 156 -0.98 -0.92 16.04
CA ILE A 156 0.43 -0.57 16.25
C ILE A 156 0.61 0.86 16.72
#